data_AF-A0A7C5WCV3-F1
#
_entry.id   AF-A0A7C5WCV3-F1
#
_cell.length_a   1.000
_cell.length_b   1.000
_cell.length_c   1.000
_cell.angle_alpha   90.00
_cell.angle_beta   90.00
_cell.angle_gamma   90.00
#
_symmetry.space_group_name_H-M   'P 1'
#
loop_
_entity.id
_entity.type
_entity.pdbx_description
1 polymer ?
#
loop_
_entity_poly.entity_id
_entity_poly.type
_entity_poly.pdbx_seq_one_letter_code
_entity_poly.pdbx_strand_id
1 'polypeptide(L)'
;MRMMWIAVPGLIVAACAQGGGPEKAPRLEAGPVKAAAARREPVIYNGRRYVVTFRKAGEGWLTTVAAPGRALGGTEGDRRIVEQIARSTVRHYTCRDGQKGRVRGPARHHDGVWRMTIRCL
;
A
#
# COMPACT_ATOMS: atom_id res chain seq x y z
N MET A 1 -28.88 40.51 35.28
CA MET A 1 -27.71 41.33 34.90
C MET A 1 -26.49 40.86 35.67
N ARG A 2 -25.55 40.20 35.00
CA ARG A 2 -24.15 40.10 35.44
C ARG A 2 -23.30 39.69 34.23
N MET A 3 -22.70 40.71 33.62
CA MET A 3 -21.62 40.62 32.64
C MET A 3 -20.42 39.93 33.30
N MET A 4 -19.79 38.98 32.62
CA MET A 4 -18.39 38.65 32.87
C MET A 4 -17.70 38.30 31.54
N TRP A 5 -16.96 39.29 31.05
CA TRP A 5 -15.91 39.16 30.05
C TRP A 5 -14.76 38.33 30.62
N ILE A 6 -14.09 37.48 29.82
CA ILE A 6 -12.64 37.21 29.92
C ILE A 6 -12.14 36.64 28.58
N ALA A 7 -11.30 37.46 27.95
CA ALA A 7 -10.08 37.21 27.18
C ALA A 7 -9.97 35.99 26.22
N VAL A 8 -9.82 36.37 24.95
CA VAL A 8 -9.24 35.64 23.82
C VAL A 8 -7.78 35.27 24.08
N PRO A 9 -7.35 34.03 23.76
CA PRO A 9 -5.99 33.75 23.34
C PRO A 9 -5.93 33.60 21.81
N GLY A 10 -5.13 34.47 21.18
CA GLY A 10 -4.95 34.53 19.74
C GLY A 10 -4.29 33.28 19.17
N LEU A 11 -4.89 32.75 18.10
CA LEU A 11 -4.27 31.74 17.24
C LEU A 11 -3.22 32.44 16.37
N ILE A 12 -1.94 32.18 16.63
CA ILE A 12 -0.83 32.67 15.82
C ILE A 12 -0.78 31.86 14.52
N VAL A 13 -0.86 32.59 13.41
CA VAL A 13 -0.75 32.12 12.03
C VAL A 13 0.69 31.71 11.75
N ALA A 14 0.92 30.44 11.39
CA ALA A 14 2.16 30.00 10.76
C ALA A 14 1.93 29.87 9.24
N ALA A 15 1.97 31.00 8.54
CA ALA A 15 2.03 31.06 7.09
C ALA A 15 3.51 30.95 6.66
N CYS A 16 3.97 29.74 6.35
CA CYS A 16 5.24 29.58 5.62
C CYS A 16 5.01 29.92 4.15
N ALA A 17 5.14 31.20 3.82
CA ALA A 17 5.45 31.65 2.48
C ALA A 17 6.95 31.49 2.26
N GLN A 18 7.35 30.56 1.41
CA GLN A 18 8.68 30.54 0.81
C GLN A 18 8.49 30.59 -0.69
N GLY A 19 8.69 31.80 -1.22
CA GLY A 19 8.86 32.03 -2.64
C GLY A 19 10.20 31.47 -3.10
N GLY A 20 10.16 30.78 -4.24
CA GLY A 20 11.30 30.46 -5.08
C GLY A 20 10.77 30.37 -6.51
N GLY A 21 11.34 31.18 -7.40
CA GLY A 21 10.93 31.30 -8.80
C GLY A 21 11.12 30.01 -9.63
N PRO A 22 10.89 30.07 -10.95
CA PRO A 22 10.85 28.90 -11.81
C PRO A 22 12.26 28.32 -11.99
N GLU A 23 12.60 27.34 -11.17
CA GLU A 23 13.83 26.58 -11.30
C GLU A 23 13.72 25.66 -12.53
N LYS A 24 14.66 25.86 -13.47
CA LYS A 24 14.83 25.10 -14.71
C LYS A 24 14.60 23.60 -14.46
N ALA A 25 13.73 23.00 -15.28
CA ALA A 25 13.51 21.55 -15.28
C ALA A 25 14.86 20.81 -15.35
N PRO A 26 15.22 19.99 -14.33
CA PRO A 26 16.42 19.20 -14.42
C PRO A 26 16.24 18.15 -15.52
N ARG A 27 17.19 18.18 -16.46
CA ARG A 27 17.50 17.13 -17.43
C ARG A 27 17.31 15.76 -16.77
N LEU A 28 16.43 14.93 -17.34
CA LEU A 28 16.26 13.53 -16.96
C LEU A 28 17.55 12.76 -17.28
N GLU A 29 18.53 12.86 -16.39
CA GLU A 29 19.56 11.85 -16.23
C GLU A 29 18.85 10.58 -15.74
N ALA A 30 18.96 9.50 -16.51
CA ALA A 30 18.44 8.19 -16.16
C ALA A 30 19.25 7.61 -14.98
N GLY A 31 19.03 8.16 -13.79
CA GLY A 31 19.50 7.60 -12.54
C GLY A 31 18.72 6.33 -12.18
N PRO A 32 19.24 5.50 -11.26
CA PRO A 32 18.59 4.26 -10.86
C PRO A 32 17.15 4.58 -10.42
N VAL A 33 16.18 3.98 -11.12
CA VAL A 33 14.75 4.13 -10.83
C VAL A 33 14.55 3.88 -9.35
N LYS A 34 14.27 4.94 -8.58
CA LYS A 34 13.92 4.83 -7.16
C LYS A 34 12.84 3.76 -7.07
N ALA A 35 13.15 2.64 -6.40
CA ALA A 35 12.23 1.53 -6.27
C ALA A 35 10.89 2.10 -5.76
N ALA A 36 9.82 1.91 -6.54
CA ALA A 36 8.51 2.43 -6.16
C ALA A 36 8.19 1.98 -4.73
N ALA A 37 7.83 2.95 -3.88
CA ALA A 37 7.58 2.69 -2.46
C ALA A 37 6.54 1.57 -2.30
N ALA A 38 6.80 0.66 -1.35
CA ALA A 38 5.85 -0.39 -1.06
C ALA A 38 4.56 0.20 -0.49
N ARG A 39 3.42 -0.20 -1.05
CA ARG A 39 2.10 0.13 -0.52
C ARG A 39 1.64 -0.93 0.47
N ARG A 40 0.90 -0.53 1.49
CA ARG A 40 0.43 -1.40 2.57
C ARG A 40 -1.04 -1.12 2.83
N GLU A 41 -1.88 -2.10 2.54
CA GLU A 41 -3.33 -1.96 2.58
C GLU A 41 -3.95 -2.94 3.58
N PRO A 42 -4.79 -2.47 4.52
CA PRO A 42 -5.61 -3.35 5.35
C PRO A 42 -6.75 -3.94 4.52
N VAL A 43 -7.00 -5.24 4.67
CA VAL A 43 -8.08 -5.94 3.95
C VAL A 43 -8.90 -6.77 4.93
N ILE A 44 -10.22 -6.70 4.80
CA ILE A 44 -11.15 -7.59 5.50
C ILE A 44 -11.59 -8.69 4.52
N TYR A 45 -11.43 -9.94 4.93
CA TYR A 45 -11.86 -11.10 4.14
C TYR A 45 -12.48 -12.14 5.06
N ASN A 46 -13.73 -12.54 4.79
CA ASN A 46 -14.50 -13.48 5.62
C ASN A 46 -14.48 -13.10 7.12
N GLY A 47 -14.71 -11.82 7.43
CA GLY A 47 -14.71 -11.29 8.80
C GLY A 47 -13.32 -11.21 9.48
N ARG A 48 -12.24 -11.59 8.79
CA ARG A 48 -10.88 -11.59 9.34
C ARG A 48 -10.05 -10.47 8.73
N ARG A 49 -9.17 -9.87 9.55
CA ARG A 49 -8.24 -8.81 9.14
C ARG A 49 -6.97 -9.39 8.55
N TYR A 50 -6.55 -8.81 7.44
CA TYR A 50 -5.29 -9.08 6.75
C TYR A 50 -4.62 -7.75 6.43
N VAL A 51 -3.31 -7.81 6.17
CA VAL A 51 -2.51 -6.71 5.65
C VAL A 51 -1.82 -7.21 4.41
N VAL A 52 -2.00 -6.48 3.31
CA VAL A 52 -1.37 -6.75 2.03
C VAL A 52 -0.33 -5.68 1.78
N THR A 53 0.94 -6.07 1.70
CA THR A 53 2.02 -5.17 1.30
C THR A 53 2.45 -5.53 -0.11
N PHE A 54 2.45 -4.59 -1.03
CA PHE A 54 2.88 -4.82 -2.41
C PHE A 54 3.75 -3.70 -2.96
N ARG A 55 4.71 -4.07 -3.80
CA ARG A 55 5.59 -3.13 -4.51
C ARG A 55 5.84 -3.60 -5.92
N LYS A 56 6.13 -2.66 -6.83
CA LYS A 56 6.48 -3.02 -8.20
C LYS A 56 7.78 -3.83 -8.20
N ALA A 57 7.80 -4.93 -8.95
CA ALA A 57 8.96 -5.81 -9.09
C ALA A 57 8.99 -6.39 -10.51
N GLY A 58 9.85 -5.83 -11.37
CA GLY A 58 9.86 -6.13 -12.81
C GLY A 58 8.48 -5.85 -13.43
N GLU A 59 7.96 -6.79 -14.22
CA GLU A 59 6.64 -6.67 -14.84
C GLU A 59 5.46 -6.89 -13.85
N GLY A 60 5.74 -7.40 -12.66
CA GLY A 60 4.73 -7.76 -11.65
C GLY A 60 4.77 -6.90 -10.40
N TRP A 61 4.08 -7.40 -9.38
CA TRP A 61 3.95 -6.81 -8.06
C TRP A 61 4.31 -7.87 -7.02
N LEU A 62 5.46 -7.69 -6.37
CA LEU A 62 5.84 -8.54 -5.24
C LEU A 62 4.91 -8.21 -4.08
N THR A 63 4.15 -9.21 -3.64
CA THR A 63 3.05 -9.06 -2.69
C THR A 63 3.26 -10.00 -1.51
N THR A 64 3.07 -9.46 -0.31
CA THR A 64 3.10 -10.20 0.95
C THR A 64 1.75 -10.05 1.64
N VAL A 65 1.17 -11.14 2.11
CA VAL A 65 -0.06 -11.16 2.89
C VAL A 65 0.26 -11.65 4.30
N ALA A 66 -0.17 -10.88 5.30
CA ALA A 66 -0.02 -11.20 6.72
C ALA A 66 -1.36 -11.01 7.45
N ALA A 67 -1.50 -11.60 8.63
CA ALA A 67 -2.61 -11.33 9.54
C ALA A 67 -2.07 -10.63 10.81
N PRO A 68 -2.57 -9.43 11.16
CA PRO A 68 -2.22 -8.81 12.44
C PRO A 68 -2.61 -9.71 13.62
N GLY A 69 -1.69 -9.86 14.58
CA GLY A 69 -1.95 -10.59 15.83
C GLY A 69 -1.97 -12.12 15.71
N ARG A 70 -1.66 -12.70 14.55
CA ARG A 70 -1.54 -14.17 14.39
C ARG A 70 -0.70 -14.55 13.17
N ALA A 71 -0.06 -15.71 13.22
CA ALA A 71 0.55 -16.32 12.04
C ALA A 71 -0.52 -16.85 11.08
N LEU A 72 -0.28 -16.77 9.77
CA LEU A 72 -1.01 -17.53 8.77
C LEU A 72 -0.45 -18.95 8.73
N GLY A 73 -1.34 -19.95 8.57
CA GLY A 73 -0.93 -21.32 8.32
C GLY A 73 -0.31 -21.49 6.93
N GLY A 74 0.37 -22.61 6.72
CA GLY A 74 0.98 -23.01 5.45
C GLY A 74 0.13 -23.98 4.63
N THR A 75 -1.17 -24.07 4.92
CA THR A 75 -2.05 -25.06 4.27
C THR A 75 -2.43 -24.63 2.85
N GLU A 76 -2.86 -25.59 2.03
CA GLU A 76 -3.41 -25.32 0.70
C GLU A 76 -4.68 -24.44 0.76
N GLY A 77 -5.50 -24.60 1.80
CA GLY A 77 -6.66 -23.74 2.04
C GLY A 77 -6.25 -22.29 2.31
N ASP A 78 -5.24 -22.09 3.16
CA ASP A 78 -4.68 -20.76 3.43
C ASP A 78 -4.13 -20.14 2.14
N ARG A 79 -3.39 -20.92 1.34
CA ARG A 79 -2.83 -20.48 0.05
C ARG A 79 -3.90 -19.89 -0.87
N ARG A 80 -5.01 -20.60 -1.06
CA ARG A 80 -6.11 -20.13 -1.95
C ARG A 80 -6.71 -18.82 -1.45
N ILE A 81 -6.91 -18.70 -0.14
CA ILE A 81 -7.45 -17.49 0.48
C ILE A 81 -6.50 -16.31 0.27
N VAL A 82 -5.21 -16.47 0.59
CA VAL A 82 -4.24 -15.37 0.45
C VAL A 82 -4.00 -14.98 -1.00
N GLU A 83 -4.03 -15.94 -1.93
CA GLU A 83 -3.92 -15.65 -3.37
C GLU A 83 -5.12 -14.83 -3.85
N GLN A 84 -6.34 -15.16 -3.40
CA GLN A 84 -7.53 -14.38 -3.73
C GLN A 84 -7.45 -12.95 -3.17
N ILE A 85 -7.06 -12.81 -1.91
CA ILE A 85 -6.85 -11.50 -1.26
C ILE A 85 -5.81 -10.69 -2.02
N ALA A 86 -4.64 -11.26 -2.31
CA ALA A 86 -3.56 -10.59 -3.01
C ALA A 86 -3.97 -10.17 -4.42
N ARG A 87 -4.57 -11.06 -5.21
CA ARG A 87 -5.03 -10.76 -6.57
C ARG A 87 -6.08 -9.67 -6.60
N SER A 88 -7.05 -9.71 -5.69
CA SER A 88 -8.10 -8.69 -5.58
C SER A 88 -7.52 -7.33 -5.21
N THR A 89 -6.64 -7.30 -4.21
CA THR A 89 -6.00 -6.07 -3.73
C THR A 89 -5.13 -5.44 -4.82
N VAL A 90 -4.22 -6.21 -5.41
CA VAL A 90 -3.36 -5.71 -6.49
C VAL A 90 -4.19 -5.27 -7.70
N ARG A 91 -5.26 -6.01 -8.05
CA ARG A 91 -6.18 -5.59 -9.11
C ARG A 91 -6.77 -4.21 -8.83
N HIS A 92 -7.35 -4.02 -7.65
CA HIS A 92 -8.02 -2.77 -7.29
C HIS A 92 -7.10 -1.54 -7.34
N TYR A 93 -5.86 -1.68 -6.84
CA TYR A 93 -4.96 -0.54 -6.71
C TYR A 93 -3.99 -0.33 -7.88
N THR A 94 -3.78 -1.33 -8.73
CA THR A 94 -2.66 -1.30 -9.69
C THR A 94 -2.99 -1.71 -11.11
N CYS A 95 -4.05 -2.50 -11.31
CA CYS A 95 -4.41 -2.96 -12.64
C CYS A 95 -5.36 -1.95 -13.30
N ARG A 96 -5.24 -1.79 -14.62
CA ARG A 96 -6.18 -0.96 -15.38
C ARG A 96 -7.56 -1.62 -15.42
N ASP A 97 -8.58 -0.84 -15.77
CA ASP A 97 -9.93 -1.37 -15.93
C ASP A 97 -9.97 -2.52 -16.94
N GLY A 98 -10.77 -3.54 -16.61
CA GLY A 98 -10.85 -4.79 -17.37
C GLY A 98 -9.72 -5.81 -17.11
N GLN A 99 -8.57 -5.39 -16.56
CA GLN A 99 -7.48 -6.32 -16.25
C GLN A 99 -7.74 -7.12 -14.97
N LYS A 100 -7.17 -8.32 -14.92
CA LYS A 100 -7.22 -9.22 -13.76
C LYS A 100 -5.83 -9.40 -13.18
N GLY A 101 -5.74 -9.41 -11.85
CA GLY A 101 -4.54 -9.88 -11.16
C GLY A 101 -4.41 -11.40 -11.29
N ARG A 102 -3.26 -11.89 -11.74
CA ARG A 102 -2.89 -13.31 -11.74
C ARG A 102 -1.60 -13.55 -10.96
N VAL A 103 -1.59 -14.62 -10.16
CA VAL A 103 -0.39 -15.07 -9.46
C VAL A 103 0.58 -15.65 -10.49
N ARG A 104 1.85 -15.24 -10.42
CA ARG A 104 2.95 -15.75 -11.22
C ARG A 104 3.81 -16.68 -10.37
N GLY A 105 3.84 -17.96 -10.72
CA GLY A 105 4.56 -18.98 -9.97
C GLY A 105 3.85 -19.36 -8.66
N PRO A 106 4.47 -20.22 -7.82
CA PRO A 106 3.87 -20.62 -6.56
C PRO A 106 3.93 -19.50 -5.53
N ALA A 107 2.82 -19.30 -4.80
CA ALA A 107 2.86 -18.56 -3.54
C ALA A 107 3.70 -19.35 -2.52
N ARG A 108 4.57 -18.64 -1.79
CA ARG A 108 5.48 -19.25 -0.81
C ARG A 108 5.09 -18.81 0.59
N HIS A 109 4.95 -19.76 1.49
CA HIS A 109 4.74 -19.51 2.92
C HIS A 109 6.09 -19.53 3.65
N HIS A 110 6.30 -18.55 4.54
CA HIS A 110 7.47 -18.47 5.42
C HIS A 110 7.13 -17.58 6.62
N ASP A 111 7.55 -17.95 7.83
CA ASP A 111 7.34 -17.20 9.08
C ASP A 111 5.92 -16.65 9.28
N GLY A 112 4.90 -17.45 8.97
CA GLY A 112 3.51 -17.04 9.17
C GLY A 112 2.99 -15.98 8.19
N VAL A 113 3.72 -15.72 7.10
CA VAL A 113 3.29 -14.85 6.00
C VAL A 113 3.35 -15.56 4.66
N TRP A 114 2.58 -15.07 3.71
CA TRP A 114 2.59 -15.57 2.34
C TRP A 114 3.14 -14.54 1.38
N ARG A 115 4.10 -14.93 0.55
CA ARG A 115 4.74 -14.09 -0.47
C ARG A 115 4.48 -14.65 -1.86
N MET A 116 4.12 -13.76 -2.79
CA MET A 116 3.83 -14.13 -4.18
C MET A 116 4.05 -12.94 -5.12
N THR A 117 4.10 -13.19 -6.42
CA THR A 117 4.15 -12.13 -7.43
C THR A 117 2.83 -12.09 -8.18
N ILE A 118 2.22 -10.91 -8.30
CA ILE A 118 0.98 -10.70 -9.07
C ILE A 118 1.29 -9.91 -10.34
N ARG A 119 0.78 -10.34 -11.49
CA ARG A 119 0.81 -9.60 -12.76
C ARG A 119 -0.60 -9.18 -13.14
N CYS A 120 -0.74 -7.96 -13.65
CA CYS A 120 -1.97 -7.50 -14.31
C CYS A 120 -1.95 -8.00 -15.75
N LEU A 121 -3.03 -8.67 -16.14
CA LEU A 121 -3.24 -9.23 -17.48
C LEU A 121 -4.61 -8.81 -17.97
#